data_AF-A0A9E2C6K1-F1
#
_entry.id   AF-A0A9E2C6K1-F1
#
_cell.length_a   1.000
_cell.length_b   1.000
_cell.length_c   1.000
_cell.angle_alpha   90.00
_cell.angle_beta   90.00
_cell.angle_gamma   90.00
#
_symmetry.space_group_name_H-M   'P 1'
#
loop_
_entity.id
_entity.type
_entity.pdbx_description
1 polymer ?
#
loop_
_entity_poly.entity_id
_entity_poly.type
_entity_poly.pdbx_seq_one_letter_code
_entity_poly.pdbx_strand_id
1 'polypeptide(L)'
;MDRFADRHRRADTGRQLCCAGAAGHPSRRRERLNTRILASLLLALGAVSAAHAADIKPGLWEFKTKMDMPGMPDMAAQMAQMQEQMKNMPPEARKMMEQQMAAHGVGMGSGGAVRMCITPEDAKRSNVYSGKTDADCTYSNVSNTPTRVKGHISCTSPKADGDFEATIDSPTHFTSRMNMRSAEGNMKADTDARWVAADCGKIKPAPR
;
A
#
# COMPACT_ATOMS: atom_id res chain seq x y z
N MET A 1 -45.96 -29.98 23.91
CA MET A 1 -45.13 -29.24 22.92
C MET A 1 -43.79 -28.94 23.58
N ASP A 2 -43.17 -29.92 24.24
CA ASP A 2 -42.24 -30.91 23.67
C ASP A 2 -40.97 -30.28 23.12
N ARG A 3 -39.75 -30.77 23.35
CA ARG A 3 -39.08 -31.63 24.33
C ARG A 3 -37.67 -31.80 23.71
N PHE A 4 -36.60 -31.77 24.53
CA PHE A 4 -35.27 -32.41 24.31
C PHE A 4 -34.37 -31.85 23.19
N ALA A 5 -33.10 -31.44 23.38
CA ALA A 5 -31.96 -31.88 24.19
C ALA A 5 -31.30 -33.22 23.77
N ASP A 6 -29.97 -33.19 23.83
CA ASP A 6 -28.93 -34.25 23.74
C ASP A 6 -28.46 -34.68 22.33
N ARG A 7 -27.17 -34.61 21.95
CA ARG A 7 -25.85 -35.04 22.53
C ARG A 7 -25.41 -36.39 21.95
N HIS A 8 -24.08 -36.56 21.88
CA HIS A 8 -23.25 -37.75 21.65
C HIS A 8 -22.57 -37.79 20.26
N ARG A 9 -21.24 -37.74 20.08
CA ARG A 9 -20.04 -38.36 20.71
C ARG A 9 -19.70 -39.74 20.12
N ARG A 10 -18.48 -39.85 19.54
CA ARG A 10 -17.65 -41.07 19.29
C ARG A 10 -18.27 -42.11 18.33
N ALA A 11 -17.57 -43.08 17.76
CA ALA A 11 -16.20 -43.40 17.37
C ALA A 11 -16.33 -44.80 16.72
N ASP A 12 -15.42 -45.11 15.81
CA ASP A 12 -14.87 -46.46 15.56
C ASP A 12 -15.71 -47.62 14.99
N THR A 13 -15.07 -48.24 13.99
CA THR A 13 -14.92 -49.68 13.68
C THR A 13 -16.15 -50.58 13.48
N GLY A 14 -16.21 -51.18 12.29
CA GLY A 14 -16.25 -52.66 12.20
C GLY A 14 -17.32 -53.31 11.31
N ARG A 15 -16.81 -54.15 10.38
CA ARG A 15 -17.31 -55.51 10.00
C ARG A 15 -18.56 -55.56 9.10
N GLN A 16 -18.44 -55.86 7.79
CA GLN A 16 -18.16 -57.15 7.12
C GLN A 16 -19.36 -58.11 7.03
N LEU A 17 -19.70 -58.52 5.80
CA LEU A 17 -20.33 -59.78 5.31
C LEU A 17 -20.90 -59.47 3.91
N CYS A 18 -20.93 -60.32 2.88
CA CYS A 18 -20.26 -61.56 2.50
C CYS A 18 -20.76 -61.94 1.07
N CYS A 19 -20.15 -62.98 0.50
CA CYS A 19 -20.56 -63.79 -0.67
C CYS A 19 -20.18 -63.25 -2.06
N ALA A 20 -19.76 -64.03 -3.07
CA ALA A 20 -19.29 -65.42 -3.21
C ALA A 20 -18.94 -65.62 -4.71
N GLY A 21 -18.05 -66.57 -5.05
CA GLY A 21 -17.92 -67.15 -6.40
C GLY A 21 -16.53 -66.94 -7.04
N ALA A 22 -15.57 -67.86 -6.83
CA ALA A 22 -15.26 -69.03 -7.67
C ALA A 22 -14.44 -68.64 -8.92
N ALA A 23 -13.11 -68.81 -8.94
CA ALA A 23 -12.34 -70.05 -9.16
C ALA A 23 -11.79 -70.11 -10.60
N GLY A 24 -10.46 -70.07 -10.73
CA GLY A 24 -9.73 -70.25 -11.99
C GLY A 24 -8.21 -70.20 -11.76
N HIS A 25 -7.59 -71.38 -11.75
CA HIS A 25 -6.14 -71.65 -11.64
C HIS A 25 -5.46 -71.53 -13.04
N PRO A 26 -4.14 -71.76 -13.20
CA PRO A 26 -3.02 -70.82 -13.03
C PRO A 26 -2.27 -70.56 -14.37
N SER A 27 -1.44 -69.52 -14.48
CA SER A 27 -0.25 -69.64 -15.35
C SER A 27 0.88 -68.72 -14.90
N ARG A 28 1.94 -69.36 -14.40
CA ARG A 28 3.26 -68.75 -14.34
C ARG A 28 3.76 -68.55 -15.77
N ARG A 29 4.02 -67.31 -16.17
CA ARG A 29 5.08 -67.04 -17.13
C ARG A 29 5.96 -65.94 -16.55
N ARG A 30 7.13 -66.37 -16.08
CA ARG A 30 8.25 -65.50 -15.71
C ARG A 30 8.77 -64.88 -17.00
N GLU A 31 8.59 -63.58 -17.17
CA GLU A 31 9.43 -62.81 -18.08
C GLU A 31 9.97 -61.62 -17.29
N ARG A 32 11.28 -61.67 -17.04
CA ARG A 32 12.05 -60.59 -16.43
C ARG A 32 12.23 -59.53 -17.51
N LEU A 33 11.71 -58.32 -17.36
CA LEU A 33 12.38 -57.14 -17.91
C LEU A 33 12.17 -55.91 -17.02
N ASN A 34 13.31 -55.40 -16.58
CA ASN A 34 13.53 -54.31 -15.65
C ASN A 34 13.44 -52.99 -16.43
N THR A 35 12.39 -52.19 -16.23
CA THR A 35 12.36 -50.81 -16.77
C THR A 35 11.82 -49.86 -15.72
N ARG A 36 12.69 -48.93 -15.32
CA ARG A 36 12.52 -47.92 -14.29
C ARG A 36 11.33 -47.00 -14.61
N ILE A 37 10.42 -46.81 -13.67
CA ILE A 37 9.50 -45.66 -13.69
C ILE A 37 9.55 -45.00 -12.30
N LEU A 38 10.41 -43.98 -12.22
CA LEU A 38 10.34 -42.89 -11.26
C LEU A 38 9.28 -41.91 -11.78
N ALA A 39 8.26 -41.58 -10.99
CA ALA A 39 7.46 -40.37 -11.20
C ALA A 39 6.97 -39.84 -9.86
N SER A 40 7.61 -38.74 -9.46
CA SER A 40 7.51 -38.01 -8.21
C SER A 40 6.13 -37.38 -8.01
N LEU A 41 5.60 -37.48 -6.78
CA LEU A 41 4.41 -36.74 -6.32
C LEU A 41 4.74 -35.25 -6.26
N LEU A 42 4.15 -34.45 -7.15
CA LEU A 42 4.23 -32.99 -7.16
C LEU A 42 3.39 -32.40 -6.01
N LEU A 43 4.06 -31.70 -5.09
CA LEU A 43 3.48 -30.77 -4.13
C LEU A 43 2.79 -29.63 -4.89
N ALA A 44 1.45 -29.59 -4.88
CA ALA A 44 0.70 -28.40 -5.22
C ALA A 44 0.66 -27.47 -3.98
N LEU A 45 1.68 -26.61 -3.82
CA LEU A 45 1.54 -25.42 -3.00
C LEU A 45 0.62 -24.46 -3.77
N GLY A 46 -0.63 -24.36 -3.34
CA GLY A 46 -1.54 -23.32 -3.78
C GLY A 46 -0.91 -21.96 -3.50
N ALA A 47 -0.57 -21.24 -4.57
CA ALA A 47 -0.28 -19.82 -4.50
C ALA A 47 -1.58 -19.12 -4.09
N VAL A 48 -1.72 -18.84 -2.80
CA VAL A 48 -2.65 -17.82 -2.34
C VAL A 48 -2.16 -16.53 -3.00
N SER A 49 -2.88 -16.07 -4.02
CA SER A 49 -2.65 -14.75 -4.59
C SER A 49 -2.99 -13.74 -3.51
N ALA A 50 -1.99 -13.29 -2.75
CA ALA A 50 -2.11 -12.02 -2.06
C ALA A 50 -2.41 -10.99 -3.15
N ALA A 51 -3.52 -10.26 -3.00
CA ALA A 51 -3.76 -9.09 -3.81
C ALA A 51 -2.51 -8.20 -3.69
N HIS A 52 -1.73 -8.09 -4.77
CA HIS A 52 -0.56 -7.23 -4.78
C HIS A 52 -1.08 -5.79 -4.67
N ALA A 53 -0.99 -5.22 -3.46
CA ALA A 53 -1.14 -3.81 -3.27
C ALA A 53 -0.09 -3.09 -4.12
N ALA A 54 -0.38 -1.88 -4.57
CA ALA A 54 0.63 -1.01 -5.13
C ALA A 54 1.77 -0.83 -4.10
N ASP A 55 2.88 -1.53 -4.30
CA ASP A 55 4.03 -1.57 -3.39
C ASP A 55 5.08 -0.57 -3.86
N ILE A 56 5.07 0.62 -3.28
CA ILE A 56 6.16 1.58 -3.43
C ILE A 56 7.28 1.26 -2.44
N LYS A 57 8.51 1.70 -2.72
CA LYS A 57 9.65 1.47 -1.82
C LYS A 57 9.55 2.30 -0.54
N PRO A 58 9.87 1.75 0.63
CA PRO A 58 10.12 2.56 1.81
C PRO A 58 11.39 3.41 1.63
N GLY A 59 11.48 4.49 2.39
CA GLY A 59 12.62 5.40 2.42
C GLY A 59 12.24 6.85 2.15
N LEU A 60 13.23 7.63 1.70
CA LEU A 60 13.08 9.05 1.40
C LEU A 60 12.39 9.25 0.04
N TRP A 61 11.31 10.01 0.04
CA TRP A 61 10.60 10.42 -1.17
C TRP A 61 10.60 11.93 -1.32
N GLU A 62 10.56 12.39 -2.56
CA GLU A 62 10.40 13.79 -2.95
C GLU A 62 9.07 13.96 -3.70
N PHE A 63 8.29 14.95 -3.30
CA PHE A 63 6.96 15.26 -3.81
C PHE A 63 6.96 16.66 -4.41
N LYS A 64 6.46 16.77 -5.64
CA LYS A 64 6.23 18.03 -6.32
C LYS A 64 4.74 18.16 -6.57
N THR A 65 4.10 19.03 -5.80
CA THR A 65 2.65 19.24 -5.87
C THR A 65 2.34 20.58 -6.52
N LYS A 66 1.53 20.54 -7.57
CA LYS A 66 0.88 21.70 -8.14
C LYS A 66 -0.53 21.78 -7.56
N MET A 67 -0.83 22.87 -6.87
CA MET A 67 -2.13 23.10 -6.27
C MET A 67 -2.85 24.26 -6.95
N ASP A 68 -4.13 24.08 -7.22
CA ASP A 68 -5.04 25.08 -7.79
C ASP A 68 -6.21 25.27 -6.80
N MET A 69 -6.36 26.49 -6.31
CA MET A 69 -7.41 26.91 -5.38
C MET A 69 -7.86 28.33 -5.72
N PRO A 70 -9.18 28.60 -5.74
CA PRO A 70 -9.71 29.94 -5.94
C PRO A 70 -9.12 30.93 -4.92
N GLY A 71 -8.71 32.11 -5.40
CA GLY A 71 -8.23 33.19 -4.54
C GLY A 71 -6.81 33.01 -3.98
N MET A 72 -6.13 31.90 -4.27
CA MET A 72 -4.74 31.69 -3.88
C MET A 72 -3.76 32.04 -5.02
N PRO A 73 -2.67 32.77 -4.75
CA PRO A 73 -1.61 32.99 -5.73
C PRO A 73 -0.95 31.66 -6.12
N ASP A 74 -0.29 31.64 -7.28
CA ASP A 74 0.48 30.47 -7.73
C ASP A 74 1.46 30.03 -6.62
N MET A 75 1.17 28.88 -6.02
CA MET A 75 1.96 28.34 -4.91
C MET A 75 3.40 28.04 -5.34
N ALA A 76 3.65 27.75 -6.62
CA ALA A 76 5.01 27.55 -7.11
C ALA A 76 5.84 28.84 -7.02
N ALA A 77 5.23 29.99 -7.33
CA ALA A 77 5.89 31.29 -7.19
C ALA A 77 6.17 31.62 -5.72
N GLN A 78 5.23 31.32 -4.82
CA GLN A 78 5.43 31.49 -3.38
C GLN A 78 6.54 30.58 -2.84
N MET A 79 6.58 29.30 -3.25
CA MET A 79 7.65 28.38 -2.85
C MET A 79 9.00 28.84 -3.38
N ALA A 80 9.08 29.37 -4.60
CA ALA A 80 10.32 29.93 -5.13
C ALA A 80 10.79 31.14 -4.31
N GLN A 81 9.89 32.03 -3.91
CA GLN A 81 10.23 33.15 -3.02
C GLN A 81 10.68 32.66 -1.64
N MET A 82 10.00 31.68 -1.06
CA MET A 82 10.40 31.08 0.21
C MET A 82 11.79 30.45 0.12
N GLN A 83 12.10 29.75 -0.98
CA GLN A 83 13.44 29.21 -1.20
C GLN A 83 14.50 30.29 -1.28
N GLU A 84 14.20 31.41 -1.93
CA GLU A 84 15.14 32.53 -2.01
C GLU A 84 15.36 33.18 -0.63
N GLN A 85 14.29 33.35 0.15
CA GLN A 85 14.41 33.81 1.54
C GLN A 85 15.26 32.85 2.38
N MET A 86 15.08 31.53 2.23
CA MET A 86 15.88 30.54 2.95
C MET A 86 17.37 30.57 2.58
N LYS A 87 17.71 30.92 1.33
CA LYS A 87 19.13 31.11 0.94
C LYS A 87 19.74 32.34 1.60
N ASN A 88 18.93 33.37 1.84
CA ASN A 88 19.36 34.63 2.47
C ASN A 88 19.38 34.58 4.00
N MET A 89 18.94 33.48 4.62
CA MET A 89 19.03 33.30 6.07
C MET A 89 20.46 32.97 6.52
N PRO A 90 20.87 33.42 7.72
CA PRO A 90 22.11 32.96 8.35
C PRO A 90 22.15 31.42 8.44
N PRO A 91 23.32 30.78 8.25
CA PRO A 91 23.44 29.32 8.26
C PRO A 91 22.88 28.65 9.52
N GLU A 92 23.05 29.28 10.68
CA GLU A 92 22.55 28.79 11.97
C GLU A 92 21.02 28.82 12.02
N ALA A 93 20.40 29.92 11.56
CA ALA A 93 18.95 30.06 11.50
C ALA A 93 18.33 29.06 10.51
N ARG A 94 18.94 28.89 9.34
CA ARG A 94 18.50 27.90 8.34
C ARG A 94 18.57 26.48 8.91
N LYS A 95 19.67 26.13 9.57
CA LYS A 95 19.85 24.81 10.19
C LYS A 95 18.82 24.54 11.29
N MET A 96 18.52 25.55 12.13
CA MET A 96 17.49 25.41 13.17
C MET A 96 16.12 25.17 12.55
N MET A 97 15.77 25.91 11.50
CA MET A 97 14.52 25.72 10.75
C MET A 97 14.45 24.33 10.11
N GLU A 98 15.48 23.91 9.37
CA GLU A 98 15.56 22.58 8.75
C GLU A 98 15.41 21.46 9.80
N GLN A 99 16.05 21.61 10.97
CA GLN A 99 15.93 20.65 12.06
C GLN A 99 14.51 20.58 12.63
N GLN A 100 13.85 21.73 12.81
CA GLN A 100 12.47 21.78 13.26
C GLN A 100 11.52 21.14 12.24
N MET A 101 11.67 21.45 10.95
CA MET A 101 10.88 20.83 9.89
C MET A 101 11.09 19.31 9.83
N ALA A 102 12.35 18.87 9.89
CA ALA A 102 12.70 17.45 9.86
C ALA A 102 12.14 16.70 11.08
N ALA A 103 12.05 17.37 12.24
CA ALA A 103 11.39 16.82 13.43
C ALA A 103 9.87 16.66 13.26
N HIS A 104 9.25 17.46 12.39
CA HIS A 104 7.85 17.32 11.95
C HIS A 104 7.71 16.44 10.70
N GLY A 105 8.78 15.78 10.27
CA GLY A 105 8.79 14.84 9.15
C GLY A 105 8.80 15.46 7.76
N VAL A 106 9.16 16.74 7.66
CA VAL A 106 9.25 17.48 6.41
C VAL A 106 10.70 17.88 6.14
N GLY A 107 11.20 17.55 4.96
CA GLY A 107 12.44 18.10 4.42
C GLY A 107 12.19 18.94 3.17
N MET A 108 13.14 19.80 2.83
CA MET A 108 13.10 20.54 1.57
C MET A 108 14.01 19.89 0.54
N GLY A 109 13.46 19.64 -0.65
CA GLY A 109 14.17 19.21 -1.84
C GLY A 109 14.52 20.39 -2.75
N SER A 110 15.19 20.08 -3.86
CA SER A 110 15.51 21.07 -4.88
C SER A 110 14.24 21.55 -5.60
N GLY A 111 14.17 22.84 -5.96
CA GLY A 111 13.10 23.39 -6.80
C GLY A 111 11.70 23.32 -6.18
N GLY A 112 11.60 23.61 -4.89
CA GLY A 112 10.35 23.65 -4.11
C GLY A 112 9.80 22.30 -3.69
N ALA A 113 10.47 21.20 -4.01
CA ALA A 113 9.97 19.88 -3.71
C ALA A 113 9.98 19.60 -2.20
N VAL A 114 8.97 18.87 -1.72
CA VAL A 114 8.86 18.48 -0.32
C VAL A 114 9.39 17.05 -0.18
N ARG A 115 10.19 16.79 0.85
CA ARG A 115 10.70 15.45 1.15
C ARG A 115 10.04 14.87 2.38
N MET A 116 9.64 13.61 2.30
CA MET A 116 9.04 12.88 3.42
C MET A 116 9.65 11.49 3.51
N CYS A 117 9.73 10.98 4.74
CA CYS A 117 10.14 9.60 4.99
C CYS A 117 8.89 8.70 4.98
N ILE A 118 8.92 7.67 4.13
CA ILE A 118 7.85 6.67 4.04
C ILE A 118 8.33 5.39 4.71
N THR A 119 7.60 4.94 5.74
CA THR A 119 7.90 3.69 6.45
C THR A 119 7.46 2.48 5.62
N PRO A 120 8.01 1.27 5.89
CA PRO A 120 7.53 0.04 5.26
C PRO A 120 6.03 -0.22 5.49
N GLU A 121 5.50 0.23 6.62
CA GLU A 121 4.08 0.11 6.93
C GLU A 121 3.24 1.10 6.12
N ASP A 122 3.70 2.33 5.93
CA ASP A 122 3.00 3.36 5.16
C ASP A 122 3.05 3.09 3.65
N ALA A 123 4.15 2.52 3.16
CA ALA A 123 4.32 2.14 1.76
C ALA A 123 3.26 1.14 1.27
N LYS A 124 2.62 0.42 2.19
CA LYS A 124 1.55 -0.55 1.91
C LYS A 124 0.14 0.05 2.01
N ARG A 125 0.01 1.30 2.44
CA ARG A 125 -1.28 1.95 2.69
C ARG A 125 -1.68 2.82 1.51
N SER A 126 -2.99 2.97 1.32
CA SER A 126 -3.52 3.76 0.21
C SER A 126 -3.49 5.28 0.45
N ASN A 127 -3.32 5.71 1.70
CA ASN A 127 -3.24 7.14 2.06
C ASN A 127 -1.93 7.80 1.61
N VAL A 128 -0.88 7.03 1.32
CA VAL A 128 0.37 7.58 0.78
C VAL A 128 0.18 8.25 -0.58
N TYR A 129 -0.85 7.84 -1.32
CA TYR A 129 -1.15 8.32 -2.67
C TYR A 129 -1.97 9.62 -2.69
N SER A 130 -2.70 9.93 -1.62
CA SER A 130 -3.50 11.15 -1.52
C SER A 130 -2.66 12.38 -1.11
N GLY A 131 -1.43 12.17 -0.63
CA GLY A 131 -0.58 13.24 -0.10
C GLY A 131 -1.09 13.85 1.21
N LYS A 132 -2.08 13.21 1.86
CA LYS A 132 -2.71 13.65 3.11
C LYS A 132 -2.66 12.54 4.14
N THR A 133 -1.94 12.76 5.23
CA THR A 133 -1.85 11.83 6.36
C THR A 133 -2.34 12.50 7.64
N ASP A 134 -3.51 13.15 7.56
CA ASP A 134 -4.11 13.83 8.70
C ASP A 134 -5.02 12.86 9.47
N ALA A 135 -4.95 12.88 10.80
CA ALA A 135 -5.76 12.02 11.68
C ALA A 135 -7.27 12.27 11.54
N ASP A 136 -7.66 13.45 11.07
CA ASP A 136 -9.05 13.88 10.90
C ASP A 136 -9.66 13.47 9.55
N CYS A 137 -8.92 12.73 8.71
CA CYS A 137 -9.37 12.30 7.39
C CYS A 137 -9.66 10.79 7.34
N THR A 138 -10.81 10.45 6.78
CA THR A 138 -11.26 9.08 6.53
C THR A 138 -11.23 8.74 5.05
N TYR A 139 -10.92 7.48 4.74
CA TYR A 139 -10.82 6.97 3.38
C TYR A 139 -11.93 5.95 3.11
N SER A 140 -12.63 6.09 2.00
CA SER A 140 -13.71 5.18 1.60
C SER A 140 -13.64 4.89 0.10
N ASN A 141 -14.35 3.84 -0.33
CA ASN A 141 -14.40 3.41 -1.74
C ASN A 141 -13.02 3.22 -2.38
N VAL A 142 -12.05 2.78 -1.58
CA VAL A 142 -10.67 2.62 -2.03
C VAL A 142 -10.54 1.40 -2.92
N SER A 143 -10.09 1.61 -4.16
CA SER A 143 -9.62 0.56 -5.05
C SER A 143 -8.11 0.68 -5.16
N ASN A 144 -7.40 -0.41 -4.82
CA ASN A 144 -5.95 -0.47 -4.86
C ASN A 144 -5.53 -1.64 -5.75
N THR A 145 -4.93 -1.30 -6.89
CA THR A 145 -4.36 -2.23 -7.86
C THR A 145 -2.89 -1.89 -8.05
N PRO A 146 -2.05 -2.81 -8.59
CA PRO A 146 -0.62 -2.56 -8.75
C PRO A 146 -0.24 -1.28 -9.50
N THR A 147 -1.08 -0.81 -10.44
CA THR A 147 -0.79 0.34 -11.31
C THR A 147 -1.68 1.55 -11.04
N ARG A 148 -2.73 1.39 -10.24
CA ARG A 148 -3.75 2.43 -9.99
C ARG A 148 -4.31 2.31 -8.58
N VAL A 149 -4.35 3.42 -7.86
CA VAL A 149 -5.04 3.54 -6.58
C VAL A 149 -6.02 4.70 -6.67
N LYS A 150 -7.27 4.50 -6.27
CA LYS A 150 -8.26 5.57 -6.23
C LYS A 150 -9.17 5.43 -5.02
N GLY A 151 -9.78 6.51 -4.60
CA GLY A 151 -10.77 6.48 -3.53
C GLY A 151 -11.32 7.84 -3.21
N HIS A 152 -12.12 7.87 -2.15
CA HIS A 152 -12.72 9.09 -1.62
C HIS A 152 -12.10 9.41 -0.26
N ILE A 153 -11.81 10.68 -0.02
CA ILE A 153 -11.30 11.22 1.23
C ILE A 153 -12.33 12.17 1.84
N SER A 154 -12.58 12.07 3.14
CA SER A 154 -13.45 12.97 3.89
C SER A 154 -12.77 13.37 5.19
N CYS A 155 -12.50 14.66 5.35
CA CYS A 155 -11.85 15.26 6.51
C CYS A 155 -12.86 16.05 7.35
N THR A 156 -12.72 15.99 8.68
CA THR A 156 -13.61 16.69 9.61
C THR A 156 -13.10 18.05 10.07
N SER A 157 -11.79 18.29 10.04
CA SER A 157 -11.17 19.53 10.50
C SER A 157 -9.91 19.90 9.68
N PRO A 158 -9.97 20.92 8.80
CA PRO A 158 -11.19 21.57 8.32
C PRO A 158 -12.07 20.59 7.53
N LYS A 159 -13.37 20.87 7.47
CA LYS A 159 -14.31 20.03 6.72
C LYS A 159 -14.01 20.12 5.22
N ALA A 160 -13.63 19.01 4.63
CA ALA A 160 -13.41 18.90 3.20
C ALA A 160 -13.60 17.45 2.73
N ASP A 161 -14.07 17.26 1.50
CA ASP A 161 -14.24 15.94 0.90
C ASP A 161 -13.86 15.92 -0.57
N GLY A 162 -13.49 14.77 -1.10
CA GLY A 162 -12.99 14.71 -2.45
C GLY A 162 -12.56 13.34 -2.91
N ASP A 163 -12.20 13.26 -4.18
CA ASP A 163 -11.69 12.05 -4.79
C ASP A 163 -10.20 12.19 -5.09
N PHE A 164 -9.48 11.09 -4.95
CA PHE A 164 -8.09 11.00 -5.37
C PHE A 164 -7.89 9.78 -6.28
N GLU A 165 -6.96 9.93 -7.21
CA GLU A 165 -6.48 8.84 -8.07
C GLU A 165 -4.98 8.96 -8.24
N ALA A 166 -4.27 7.85 -8.16
CA ALA A 166 -2.85 7.73 -8.38
C ALA A 166 -2.54 6.68 -9.44
N THR A 167 -1.53 6.99 -10.23
CA THR A 167 -0.91 6.12 -11.23
C THR A 167 0.46 5.71 -10.71
N ILE A 168 0.65 4.42 -10.48
CA ILE A 168 1.96 3.86 -10.09
C ILE A 168 2.68 3.42 -11.36
N ASP A 169 3.73 4.15 -11.69
CA ASP A 169 4.58 3.87 -12.85
C ASP A 169 5.68 2.86 -12.50
N SER A 170 6.17 2.91 -11.26
CA SER A 170 7.16 1.98 -10.72
C SER A 170 7.15 1.97 -9.19
N PRO A 171 7.87 1.03 -8.52
CA PRO A 171 8.07 1.09 -7.07
C PRO A 171 8.77 2.38 -6.57
N THR A 172 9.31 3.21 -7.47
CA THR A 172 10.08 4.41 -7.15
C THR A 172 9.46 5.70 -7.70
N HIS A 173 8.32 5.61 -8.39
CA HIS A 173 7.67 6.79 -8.99
C HIS A 173 6.17 6.54 -9.15
N PHE A 174 5.39 7.54 -8.74
CA PHE A 174 3.96 7.59 -9.00
C PHE A 174 3.53 9.04 -9.20
N THR A 175 2.38 9.21 -9.84
CA THR A 175 1.68 10.49 -9.92
C THR A 175 0.32 10.37 -9.25
N SER A 176 -0.19 11.46 -8.68
CA SER A 176 -1.55 11.49 -8.15
C SER A 176 -2.27 12.79 -8.47
N ARG A 177 -3.59 12.68 -8.57
CA ARG A 177 -4.52 13.80 -8.71
C ARG A 177 -5.53 13.73 -7.59
N MET A 178 -5.82 14.89 -7.01
CA MET A 178 -6.83 15.06 -5.99
C MET A 178 -7.76 16.20 -6.36
N ASN A 179 -9.06 16.01 -6.15
CA ASN A 179 -10.07 17.07 -6.26
C ASN A 179 -10.84 17.10 -4.94
N MET A 180 -10.63 18.13 -4.14
CA MET A 180 -11.33 18.35 -2.88
C MET A 180 -12.31 19.52 -2.98
N ARG A 181 -13.34 19.48 -2.15
CA ARG A 181 -14.30 20.54 -1.91
C ARG A 181 -14.24 20.91 -0.44
N SER A 182 -14.17 22.19 -0.15
CA SER A 182 -14.28 22.74 1.21
C SER A 182 -15.20 23.96 1.21
N ALA A 183 -15.44 24.53 2.40
CA ALA A 183 -16.16 25.80 2.51
C ALA A 183 -15.43 26.98 1.84
N GLU A 184 -14.11 26.88 1.67
CA GLU A 184 -13.25 27.91 1.07
C GLU A 184 -13.20 27.80 -0.46
N GLY A 185 -13.64 26.67 -1.03
CA GLY A 185 -13.72 26.45 -2.46
C GLY A 185 -13.27 25.05 -2.87
N ASN A 186 -13.20 24.85 -4.18
CA ASN A 186 -12.71 23.60 -4.74
C ASN A 186 -11.19 23.66 -4.88
N MET A 187 -10.51 22.64 -4.41
CA MET A 187 -9.07 22.46 -4.53
C MET A 187 -8.76 21.35 -5.52
N LYS A 188 -7.82 21.60 -6.42
CA LYS A 188 -7.21 20.55 -7.23
C LYS A 188 -5.73 20.46 -6.90
N ALA A 189 -5.21 19.24 -6.83
CA ALA A 189 -3.79 19.01 -6.67
C ALA A 189 -3.32 17.91 -7.63
N ASP A 190 -2.25 18.19 -8.35
CA ASP A 190 -1.50 17.19 -9.12
C ASP A 190 -0.13 17.00 -8.45
N THR A 191 0.28 15.78 -8.17
CA THR A 191 1.53 15.45 -7.48
C THR A 191 2.36 14.48 -8.30
N ASP A 192 3.65 14.78 -8.46
CA ASP A 192 4.68 13.85 -8.94
C ASP A 192 5.55 13.44 -7.74
N ALA A 193 5.64 12.14 -7.47
CA ALA A 193 6.33 11.61 -6.29
C ALA A 193 7.44 10.64 -6.73
N ARG A 194 8.66 10.85 -6.23
CA ARG A 194 9.86 10.07 -6.60
C ARG A 194 10.63 9.60 -5.38
N TRP A 195 11.04 8.34 -5.39
CA TRP A 195 11.95 7.80 -4.39
C TRP A 195 13.36 8.36 -4.61
N VAL A 196 14.01 8.75 -3.52
CA VAL A 196 15.33 9.40 -3.52
C VAL A 196 16.39 8.47 -2.93
N ALA A 197 16.11 7.87 -1.78
CA ALA A 197 17.07 7.05 -1.06
C ALA A 197 16.37 6.09 -0.08
N ALA A 198 17.06 5.02 0.33
CA ALA A 198 16.55 4.11 1.35
C ALA A 198 16.60 4.76 2.75
N ASP A 199 17.62 5.58 3.00
CA ASP A 199 17.80 6.32 4.24
C ASP A 199 17.07 7.67 4.19
N CYS A 200 16.29 7.96 5.23
CA CYS A 200 15.58 9.23 5.42
C CYS A 200 16.46 10.33 6.05
N GLY A 201 17.66 9.99 6.49
CA GLY A 201 18.59 10.91 7.14
C GLY A 201 17.99 11.48 8.42
N LYS A 202 17.79 12.81 8.45
CA LYS A 202 17.28 13.52 9.64
C LYS A 202 15.75 13.66 9.66
N ILE A 203 15.08 13.34 8.56
CA ILE A 203 13.63 13.48 8.42
C ILE A 203 12.99 12.28 9.12
N LYS A 204 12.27 12.54 10.21
CA LYS A 204 11.52 11.49 10.90
C LYS A 204 10.27 11.16 10.08
N PRO A 205 9.73 9.93 10.16
CA PRO A 205 8.38 9.67 9.68
C PRO A 205 7.40 10.65 10.32
N ALA A 206 6.47 11.19 9.53
CA ALA A 206 5.46 12.10 10.04
C ALA A 206 4.66 11.39 11.16
N PRO A 207 4.36 12.09 12.27
CA PRO A 207 3.51 11.53 13.31
C PRO A 207 2.14 11.19 12.74
N ARG A 208 1.59 10.07 13.21
CA ARG A 208 0.27 9.56 12.82
C ARG A 208 -0.85 10.26 13.57
#